data_AF-A0A443I6K8-F1
#
_entry.id   AF-A0A443I6K8-F1
#
_cell.length_a   1.000
_cell.length_b   1.000
_cell.length_c   1.000
_cell.angle_alpha   90.00
_cell.angle_beta   90.00
_cell.angle_gamma   90.00
#
_symmetry.space_group_name_H-M   'P 1'
#
loop_
_entity.id
_entity.type
_entity.pdbx_description
1 polymer ?
#
loop_
_entity_poly.entity_id
_entity_poly.type
_entity_poly.pdbx_seq_one_letter_code
_entity_poly.pdbx_strand_id
1 'polypeptide(L)'
;MPGKQFNDPCSDCQDAEAIIDVRTRHLCRDCYIQFTNRKVVRRMDYYRQIRNAPKDKRRKLLLPLSYGPSSSVLLHMLNEQLERQTSEWHGTTAYDLHVLVVDPSTISSSNPSCQERFFSLQQKYPRHTYTQIPFHDIFKYDQNIKETMKEFAGPEFEDDPSKPDKDRLDAFRASIPSATSRTDIDNVLLNRLIIAFAKESGCEGILWGDSDSRLASKTLASVAKGRGSSLIWQVCDGMSPSGLQFTFPLRDLYKSELQQYSGLIPELQDILIPEESISADMSARNMSIDELMMQYIQTQGEKYPGIMANVVRTVTKLQRPSISGAQSRCALCGTVDVRGSSAQASEGRGALFCYGCARSKSDMSPVTR
;
A
#
# COMPACT_ATOMS: atom_id res chain seq x y z
N MET A 1 13.98 -8.12 40.26
CA MET A 1 15.37 -7.65 40.46
C MET A 1 15.45 -6.20 40.04
N PRO A 2 15.89 -5.29 40.92
CA PRO A 2 15.96 -3.86 40.63
C PRO A 2 17.30 -3.49 39.98
N GLY A 3 17.28 -2.44 39.15
CA GLY A 3 18.47 -1.68 38.75
C GLY A 3 19.10 -2.03 37.39
N LYS A 4 18.61 -1.41 36.31
CA LYS A 4 19.47 -0.98 35.20
C LYS A 4 19.14 0.47 34.85
N GLN A 5 19.61 1.37 35.70
CA GLN A 5 19.85 2.76 35.32
C GLN A 5 21.37 2.90 35.15
N PHE A 6 21.82 2.67 33.93
CA PHE A 6 22.97 3.37 33.37
C PHE A 6 22.48 3.88 32.02
N ASN A 7 22.46 5.19 31.87
CA ASN A 7 22.16 5.87 30.62
C ASN A 7 23.26 5.50 29.63
N ASP A 8 23.10 4.36 28.96
CA ASP A 8 24.05 3.93 27.96
C ASP A 8 24.09 4.98 26.85
N PRO A 9 25.28 5.49 26.48
CA PRO A 9 25.40 6.46 25.42
C PRO A 9 24.94 5.85 24.10
N CYS A 10 24.39 6.69 23.23
CA CYS A 10 23.94 6.31 21.90
C CYS A 10 25.04 5.55 21.15
N SER A 11 24.70 4.38 20.59
CA SER A 11 25.67 3.53 19.88
C SER A 11 26.28 4.19 18.64
N ASP A 12 25.62 5.21 18.07
CA ASP A 12 26.10 5.92 16.87
C ASP A 12 26.93 7.17 17.19
N CYS A 13 26.39 8.10 17.98
CA CYS A 13 27.09 9.36 18.27
C CYS A 13 27.94 9.31 19.53
N GLN A 14 27.72 8.36 20.44
CA GLN A 14 28.40 8.25 21.74
C GLN A 14 28.25 9.47 22.68
N ASP A 15 27.57 10.53 22.26
CA ASP A 15 27.44 11.79 22.99
C ASP A 15 26.11 11.93 23.76
N ALA A 16 25.01 11.44 23.17
CA ALA A 16 23.66 11.62 23.71
C ALA A 16 23.15 10.32 24.36
N GLU A 17 22.21 10.45 25.30
CA GLU A 17 21.55 9.30 25.94
C GLU A 17 20.75 8.48 24.91
N ALA A 18 20.92 7.16 24.95
CA ALA A 18 20.09 6.26 24.17
C ALA A 18 18.70 6.15 24.78
N ILE A 19 17.67 6.48 24.00
CA ILE A 19 16.27 6.46 24.43
C ILE A 19 15.42 5.47 23.63
N ILE A 20 15.97 4.92 22.53
CA ILE A 20 15.24 4.07 21.59
C ILE A 20 16.04 2.81 21.30
N ASP A 21 15.39 1.67 21.51
CA ASP A 21 15.91 0.37 21.12
C ASP A 21 15.43 0.01 19.71
N VAL A 22 16.39 -0.19 18.81
CA VAL A 22 16.11 -0.60 17.43
C VAL A 22 16.96 -1.81 17.07
N ARG A 23 16.30 -2.95 16.93
CA ARG A 23 16.91 -4.25 16.62
C ARG A 23 17.96 -4.63 17.68
N THR A 24 19.25 -4.43 17.41
CA THR A 24 20.37 -4.74 18.31
C THR A 24 21.12 -3.49 18.77
N ARG A 25 20.58 -2.29 18.52
CA ARG A 25 21.24 -1.00 18.75
C ARG A 25 20.39 -0.12 19.67
N HIS A 26 21.06 0.70 20.47
CA HIS A 26 20.45 1.65 21.38
C HIS A 26 20.82 3.06 20.90
N LEU A 27 19.83 3.85 20.49
CA LEU A 27 20.05 5.12 19.80
C LEU A 27 19.38 6.29 20.52
N CYS A 28 19.98 7.47 20.42
CA CYS A 28 19.31 8.73 20.73
C CYS A 28 18.29 9.06 19.64
N ARG A 29 17.42 10.05 19.92
CA ARG A 29 16.38 10.53 19.00
C ARG A 29 16.91 10.84 17.60
N ASP A 30 17.97 11.63 17.50
CA ASP A 30 18.44 12.15 16.21
C ASP A 30 19.14 11.07 15.39
N CYS A 31 19.92 10.20 16.03
CA CYS A 31 20.55 9.06 15.36
C CYS A 31 19.50 8.08 14.83
N TYR A 32 18.39 7.90 15.57
CA TYR A 32 17.27 7.09 15.11
C TYR A 32 16.56 7.70 13.88
N ILE A 33 16.25 9.01 13.92
CA ILE A 33 15.66 9.72 12.79
C ILE A 33 16.57 9.65 11.55
N GLN A 34 17.88 9.83 11.72
CA GLN A 34 18.84 9.68 10.62
C GLN A 34 18.91 8.23 10.12
N PHE A 35 18.85 7.23 11.00
CA PHE A 35 18.84 5.82 10.62
C PHE A 35 17.64 5.47 9.73
N THR A 36 16.43 5.90 10.09
CA THR A 36 15.23 5.65 9.30
C THR A 36 15.24 6.43 7.98
N ASN A 37 15.56 7.73 8.02
CA ASN A 37 15.63 8.59 6.84
C ASN A 37 16.64 8.08 5.80
N ARG A 38 17.83 7.62 6.23
CA ARG A 38 18.86 7.11 5.31
C ARG A 38 18.37 5.91 4.49
N LYS A 39 17.51 5.05 5.05
CA LYS A 39 16.95 3.90 4.31
C LYS A 39 16.01 4.34 3.21
N VAL A 40 15.10 5.28 3.52
CA VAL A 40 14.15 5.83 2.55
C VAL A 40 14.89 6.57 1.43
N VAL A 41 15.85 7.42 1.81
CA VAL A 41 16.70 8.17 0.88
C VAL A 41 17.39 7.24 -0.13
N ARG A 42 18.02 6.15 0.33
CA ARG A 42 18.70 5.19 -0.55
C ARG A 42 17.75 4.55 -1.57
N ARG A 43 16.50 4.28 -1.19
CA ARG A 43 15.48 3.74 -2.10
C ARG A 43 15.02 4.78 -3.13
N MET A 44 15.06 6.05 -2.77
CA MET A 44 14.68 7.16 -3.64
C MET A 44 15.82 7.63 -4.57
N ASP A 45 17.05 7.11 -4.42
CA ASP A 45 18.19 7.48 -5.26
C ASP A 45 17.95 7.21 -6.75
N TYR A 46 17.11 6.22 -7.11
CA TYR A 46 16.69 5.97 -8.49
C TYR A 46 16.10 7.22 -9.16
N TYR A 47 15.35 8.03 -8.41
CA TYR A 47 14.74 9.26 -8.91
C TYR A 47 15.69 10.46 -8.87
N ARG A 48 16.73 10.42 -8.03
CA ARG A 48 17.70 11.51 -7.89
C ARG A 48 18.68 11.63 -9.04
N GLN A 49 18.91 10.54 -9.77
CA GLN A 49 19.91 10.51 -10.85
C GLN A 49 19.55 11.41 -12.04
N ILE A 50 18.29 11.80 -12.18
CA ILE A 50 17.83 12.76 -13.19
C ILE A 50 17.97 14.17 -12.62
N ARG A 51 19.22 14.60 -12.44
CA ARG A 51 19.55 15.92 -11.92
C ARG A 51 19.19 16.98 -12.97
N ASN A 52 18.56 18.07 -12.54
CA ASN A 52 18.28 19.27 -13.35
C ASN A 52 17.23 19.15 -14.48
N ALA A 53 16.25 18.26 -14.37
CA ALA A 53 15.09 18.35 -15.27
C ALA A 53 14.36 19.70 -15.06
N PRO A 54 14.08 20.48 -16.14
CA PRO A 54 13.21 21.65 -16.07
C PRO A 54 11.86 21.28 -15.42
N LYS A 55 11.19 22.22 -14.74
CA LYS A 55 9.93 21.97 -14.03
C LYS A 55 8.91 21.19 -14.89
N ASP A 56 8.79 21.54 -16.17
CA ASP A 56 7.84 20.91 -17.10
C ASP A 56 8.22 19.48 -17.55
N LYS A 57 9.42 19.00 -17.20
CA LYS A 57 9.91 17.65 -17.51
C LYS A 57 10.21 16.82 -16.25
N ARG A 58 9.76 17.29 -15.08
CA ARG A 58 9.95 16.55 -13.83
C ARG A 58 9.02 15.35 -13.79
N ARG A 59 9.53 14.28 -13.22
CA ARG A 59 8.72 13.08 -12.97
C ARG A 59 7.69 13.39 -11.92
N LYS A 60 6.42 13.16 -12.25
CA LYS A 60 5.33 13.23 -11.28
C LYS A 60 5.12 11.86 -10.66
N LEU A 61 5.26 11.77 -9.33
CA LEU A 61 5.09 10.54 -8.57
C LEU A 61 3.85 10.63 -7.70
N LEU A 62 3.05 9.56 -7.68
CA LEU A 62 1.86 9.45 -6.83
C LEU A 62 2.23 8.83 -5.48
N LEU A 63 1.78 9.43 -4.38
CA LEU A 63 1.81 8.86 -3.04
C LEU A 63 0.38 8.66 -2.53
N PRO A 64 -0.13 7.43 -2.48
CA PRO A 64 -1.38 7.12 -1.80
C PRO A 64 -1.20 7.27 -0.29
N LEU A 65 -2.03 8.10 0.34
CA LEU A 65 -2.01 8.38 1.76
C LEU A 65 -3.27 7.83 2.42
N SER A 66 -3.09 6.96 3.41
CA SER A 66 -4.19 6.32 4.16
C SER A 66 -4.34 6.87 5.59
N TYR A 67 -3.57 7.89 5.96
CA TYR A 67 -3.43 8.42 7.32
C TYR A 67 -2.90 7.42 8.36
N GLY A 68 -2.53 6.20 7.95
CA GLY A 68 -1.83 5.25 8.81
C GLY A 68 -0.36 5.63 9.01
N PRO A 69 0.30 5.12 10.08
CA PRO A 69 1.68 5.47 10.43
C PRO A 69 2.65 5.37 9.27
N SER A 70 2.60 4.29 8.48
CA SER A 70 3.54 4.10 7.38
C SER A 70 3.37 5.15 6.26
N SER A 71 2.13 5.43 5.83
CA SER A 71 1.89 6.40 4.75
C SER A 71 2.20 7.84 5.18
N SER A 72 1.86 8.22 6.40
CA SER A 72 2.09 9.57 6.94
C SER A 72 3.58 9.82 7.23
N VAL A 73 4.28 8.84 7.81
CA VAL A 73 5.74 8.91 8.00
C VAL A 73 6.45 9.00 6.66
N LEU A 74 6.04 8.21 5.66
CA LEU A 74 6.63 8.30 4.32
C LEU A 74 6.49 9.71 3.75
N LEU A 75 5.29 10.30 3.79
CA LEU A 75 5.07 11.67 3.32
C LEU A 75 6.02 12.65 4.02
N HIS A 76 6.11 12.58 5.34
CA HIS A 76 6.98 13.47 6.12
C HIS A 76 8.46 13.33 5.71
N MET A 77 8.97 12.10 5.62
CA MET A 77 10.36 11.83 5.21
C MET A 77 10.64 12.32 3.78
N LEU A 78 9.68 12.14 2.86
CA LEU A 78 9.80 12.64 1.48
C LEU A 78 9.74 14.17 1.43
N ASN A 79 8.87 14.82 2.22
CA ASN A 79 8.83 16.27 2.32
C ASN A 79 10.19 16.79 2.74
N GLU A 80 10.71 16.37 3.92
CA GLU A 80 12.02 16.82 4.41
C GLU A 80 13.15 16.59 3.39
N GLN A 81 13.12 15.46 2.69
CA GLN A 81 14.09 15.19 1.63
C GLN A 81 14.00 16.21 0.49
N LEU A 82 12.79 16.52 0.03
CA LEU A 82 12.56 17.49 -1.03
C LEU A 82 12.89 18.92 -0.57
N GLU A 83 12.67 19.25 0.71
CA GLU A 83 13.07 20.55 1.27
C GLU A 83 14.57 20.73 1.27
N ARG A 84 15.32 19.71 1.70
CA ARG A 84 16.79 19.69 1.64
C ARG A 84 17.31 19.79 0.21
N GLN A 85 16.68 19.10 -0.75
CA GLN A 85 17.04 19.24 -2.16
C GLN A 85 16.78 20.66 -2.67
N THR A 86 15.67 21.26 -2.28
CA THR A 86 15.32 22.62 -2.72
C THR A 86 16.34 23.64 -2.23
N SER A 87 16.81 23.54 -0.99
CA SER A 87 17.84 24.43 -0.46
C SER A 87 19.22 24.18 -1.10
N GLU A 88 19.60 22.93 -1.31
CA GLU A 88 20.91 22.56 -1.86
C GLU A 88 21.00 22.76 -3.38
N TRP A 89 19.90 22.58 -4.12
CA TRP A 89 19.88 22.56 -5.59
C TRP A 89 19.17 23.78 -6.19
N HIS A 90 19.34 24.95 -5.58
CA HIS A 90 18.84 26.24 -6.08
C HIS A 90 17.34 26.23 -6.45
N GLY A 91 16.49 25.67 -5.58
CA GLY A 91 15.04 25.64 -5.79
C GLY A 91 14.54 24.49 -6.67
N THR A 92 15.39 23.50 -6.98
CA THR A 92 15.00 22.33 -7.78
C THR A 92 14.83 21.07 -6.93
N THR A 93 13.92 20.20 -7.37
CA THR A 93 13.63 18.90 -6.76
C THR A 93 13.81 17.80 -7.80
N ALA A 94 14.12 16.59 -7.34
CA ALA A 94 14.30 15.43 -8.22
C ALA A 94 12.99 14.96 -8.89
N TYR A 95 11.84 15.19 -8.24
CA TYR A 95 10.51 14.80 -8.71
C TYR A 95 9.45 15.71 -8.07
N ASP A 96 8.25 15.69 -8.63
CA ASP A 96 7.07 16.32 -8.07
C ASP A 96 6.16 15.26 -7.43
N LEU A 97 5.65 15.56 -6.23
CA LEU A 97 4.83 14.63 -5.46
C LEU A 97 3.35 15.01 -5.55
N HIS A 98 2.53 14.04 -5.98
CA HIS A 98 1.07 14.12 -5.94
C HIS A 98 0.57 13.18 -4.84
N VAL A 99 0.00 13.73 -3.78
CA VAL A 99 -0.59 12.98 -2.68
C VAL A 99 -2.06 12.70 -3.00
N LEU A 100 -2.43 11.43 -3.03
CA LEU A 100 -3.81 10.98 -3.22
C LEU A 100 -4.36 10.44 -1.92
N VAL A 101 -5.48 10.98 -1.48
CA VAL A 101 -6.26 10.46 -0.36
C VAL A 101 -7.54 9.85 -0.92
N VAL A 102 -7.69 8.53 -0.78
CA VAL A 102 -9.00 7.89 -0.96
C VAL A 102 -9.69 7.95 0.38
N ASP A 103 -10.84 8.63 0.46
CA ASP A 103 -11.52 8.92 1.73
C ASP A 103 -11.79 7.62 2.51
N PRO A 104 -11.12 7.40 3.66
CA PRO A 104 -11.24 6.17 4.43
C PRO A 104 -12.69 5.85 4.83
N SER A 105 -13.51 6.88 5.10
CA SER A 105 -14.92 6.73 5.49
C SER A 105 -15.79 6.13 4.39
N THR A 106 -15.37 6.29 3.13
CA THR A 106 -16.04 5.71 1.96
C THR A 106 -15.59 4.28 1.64
N ILE A 107 -14.47 3.85 2.23
CA ILE A 107 -13.99 2.46 2.14
C ILE A 107 -14.70 1.62 3.22
N SER A 108 -14.75 2.10 4.45
CA SER A 108 -15.48 1.45 5.55
C SER A 108 -16.16 2.49 6.42
N SER A 109 -17.41 2.23 6.79
CA SER A 109 -18.19 3.10 7.68
C SER A 109 -17.61 3.18 9.11
N SER A 110 -16.71 2.27 9.48
CA SER A 110 -15.99 2.30 10.75
C SER A 110 -14.87 3.36 10.78
N ASN A 111 -14.42 3.84 9.62
CA ASN A 111 -13.31 4.78 9.56
C ASN A 111 -13.78 6.22 9.85
N PRO A 112 -12.97 7.03 10.56
CA PRO A 112 -13.34 8.41 10.84
C PRO A 112 -13.33 9.25 9.56
N SER A 113 -14.13 10.32 9.56
CA SER A 113 -14.01 11.38 8.54
C SER A 113 -12.59 11.94 8.54
N CYS A 114 -12.09 12.27 7.34
CA CYS A 114 -10.72 12.74 7.15
C CYS A 114 -10.62 14.20 6.70
N GLN A 115 -11.72 14.95 6.63
CA GLN A 115 -11.73 16.34 6.12
C GLN A 115 -10.81 17.28 6.90
N GLU A 116 -10.91 17.28 8.23
CA GLU A 116 -10.04 18.10 9.10
C GLU A 116 -8.57 17.69 8.96
N ARG A 117 -8.30 16.39 8.88
CA ARG A 117 -6.95 15.85 8.67
C ARG A 117 -6.39 16.25 7.30
N PHE A 118 -7.22 16.26 6.26
CA PHE A 118 -6.84 16.67 4.92
C PHE A 118 -6.44 18.14 4.88
N PHE A 119 -7.18 19.00 5.57
CA PHE A 119 -6.82 20.42 5.69
C PHE A 119 -5.50 20.61 6.46
N SER A 120 -5.36 19.96 7.62
CA SER A 120 -4.12 19.99 8.41
C SER A 120 -2.91 19.46 7.63
N LEU A 121 -3.11 18.42 6.82
CA LEU A 121 -2.11 17.85 5.92
C LEU A 121 -1.61 18.88 4.89
N GLN A 122 -2.53 19.60 4.24
CA GLN A 122 -2.20 20.63 3.26
C GLN A 122 -1.47 21.81 3.89
N GLN A 123 -1.87 22.22 5.11
CA GLN A 123 -1.19 23.29 5.84
C GLN A 123 0.24 22.92 6.23
N LYS A 124 0.45 21.68 6.70
CA LYS A 124 1.77 21.22 7.15
C LYS A 124 2.75 20.96 6.01
N TYR A 125 2.24 20.51 4.86
CA TYR A 125 3.07 20.13 3.71
C TYR A 125 2.62 20.84 2.42
N PRO A 126 2.66 22.19 2.37
CA PRO A 126 2.01 22.97 1.30
C PRO A 126 2.66 22.83 -0.09
N ARG A 127 3.81 22.17 -0.19
CA ARG A 127 4.60 22.07 -1.43
C ARG A 127 4.10 21.00 -2.41
N HIS A 128 3.22 20.11 -1.97
CA HIS A 128 2.77 18.98 -2.78
C HIS A 128 1.41 19.25 -3.42
N THR A 129 1.11 18.50 -4.49
CA THR A 129 -0.25 18.49 -5.04
C THR A 129 -1.10 17.52 -4.24
N TYR A 130 -2.33 17.89 -3.89
CA TYR A 130 -3.23 17.06 -3.10
C TYR A 130 -4.53 16.84 -3.86
N THR A 131 -4.99 15.59 -3.86
CA THR A 131 -6.34 15.24 -4.34
C THR A 131 -6.99 14.29 -3.35
N GLN A 132 -8.23 14.59 -2.98
CA GLN A 132 -9.09 13.70 -2.20
C GLN A 132 -10.23 13.21 -3.09
N ILE A 133 -10.45 11.90 -3.14
CA ILE A 133 -11.56 11.28 -3.86
C ILE A 133 -12.24 10.22 -2.98
N PRO A 134 -13.56 10.01 -3.14
CA PRO A 134 -14.23 8.88 -2.51
C PRO A 134 -13.89 7.56 -3.21
N PHE A 135 -14.10 6.43 -2.54
CA PHE A 135 -13.82 5.11 -3.08
C PHE A 135 -14.69 4.74 -4.28
N HIS A 136 -15.93 5.27 -4.32
CA HIS A 136 -16.85 5.05 -5.43
C HIS A 136 -16.47 5.80 -6.72
N ASP A 137 -15.48 6.71 -6.69
CA ASP A 137 -14.94 7.33 -7.91
C ASP A 137 -14.23 6.31 -8.83
N ILE A 138 -14.11 5.05 -8.43
CA ILE A 138 -13.67 3.98 -9.34
C ILE A 138 -14.48 3.93 -10.64
N PHE A 139 -15.77 4.26 -10.60
CA PHE A 139 -16.62 4.35 -11.79
C PHE A 139 -16.24 5.51 -12.73
N LYS A 140 -15.58 6.55 -12.22
CA LYS A 140 -15.08 7.69 -12.98
C LYS A 140 -13.73 7.40 -13.61
N TYR A 141 -12.79 6.87 -12.83
CA TYR A 141 -11.40 6.68 -13.27
C TYR A 141 -11.19 5.38 -14.06
N ASP A 142 -11.95 4.32 -13.78
CA ASP A 142 -11.80 3.02 -14.43
C ASP A 142 -12.98 2.71 -15.35
N GLN A 143 -12.78 2.96 -16.65
CA GLN A 143 -13.82 2.82 -17.68
C GLN A 143 -14.39 1.40 -17.78
N ASN A 144 -13.57 0.38 -17.47
CA ASN A 144 -13.95 -1.03 -17.64
C ASN A 144 -14.54 -1.63 -16.36
N ILE A 145 -14.67 -0.86 -15.28
CA ILE A 145 -15.05 -1.41 -13.98
C ILE A 145 -16.47 -1.97 -13.97
N LYS A 146 -17.40 -1.34 -14.69
CA LYS A 146 -18.82 -1.76 -14.75
C LYS A 146 -18.93 -3.18 -15.33
N GLU A 147 -18.29 -3.39 -16.47
CA GLU A 147 -18.24 -4.70 -17.14
C GLU A 147 -17.53 -5.73 -16.25
N THR A 148 -16.39 -5.34 -15.67
CA THR A 148 -15.60 -6.20 -14.76
C THR A 148 -16.42 -6.66 -13.56
N MET A 149 -17.18 -5.75 -12.91
CA MET A 149 -18.03 -6.07 -11.75
C MET A 149 -19.17 -7.00 -12.13
N LYS A 150 -19.83 -6.75 -13.27
CA LYS A 150 -20.90 -7.59 -13.80
C LYS A 150 -20.40 -9.01 -14.10
N GLU A 151 -19.27 -9.15 -14.78
CA GLU A 151 -18.67 -10.44 -15.09
C GLU A 151 -18.17 -11.16 -13.84
N PHE A 152 -17.69 -10.41 -12.84
CA PHE A 152 -17.24 -10.98 -11.58
C PHE A 152 -18.40 -11.50 -10.72
N ALA A 153 -19.41 -10.66 -10.46
CA ALA A 153 -20.53 -11.04 -9.59
C ALA A 153 -21.50 -12.03 -10.25
N GLY A 154 -21.53 -12.09 -11.59
CA GLY A 154 -22.36 -13.03 -12.33
C GLY A 154 -23.72 -12.45 -12.73
N PRO A 155 -24.59 -13.27 -13.36
CA PRO A 155 -25.82 -12.79 -14.00
C PRO A 155 -26.88 -12.27 -13.02
N GLU A 156 -26.82 -12.64 -11.74
CA GLU A 156 -27.76 -12.18 -10.70
C GLU A 156 -27.47 -10.74 -10.24
N PHE A 157 -26.28 -10.23 -10.52
CA PHE A 157 -25.91 -8.86 -10.19
C PHE A 157 -26.23 -7.92 -11.35
N GLU A 158 -27.22 -7.06 -11.15
CA GLU A 158 -27.53 -5.95 -12.06
C GLU A 158 -27.01 -4.63 -11.49
N ASP A 159 -26.09 -4.01 -12.23
CA ASP A 159 -25.63 -2.66 -11.97
C ASP A 159 -26.66 -1.65 -12.49
N ASP A 160 -27.28 -0.90 -11.58
CA ASP A 160 -28.30 0.10 -11.90
C ASP A 160 -27.65 1.49 -12.05
N PRO A 161 -27.46 2.01 -13.28
CA PRO A 161 -26.80 3.30 -13.52
C PRO A 161 -27.65 4.50 -13.10
N SER A 162 -28.93 4.31 -12.76
CA SER A 162 -29.78 5.39 -12.25
C SER A 162 -29.47 5.73 -10.78
N LYS A 163 -28.79 4.83 -10.06
CA LYS A 163 -28.41 5.02 -8.66
C LYS A 163 -27.07 5.76 -8.54
N PRO A 164 -26.85 6.46 -7.41
CA PRO A 164 -25.54 7.02 -7.08
C PRO A 164 -24.43 5.96 -7.12
N ASP A 165 -23.23 6.37 -7.57
CA ASP A 165 -22.05 5.49 -7.66
C ASP A 165 -21.71 4.81 -6.33
N LYS A 166 -21.97 5.49 -5.20
CA LYS A 166 -21.83 4.93 -3.86
C LYS A 166 -22.70 3.68 -3.68
N ASP A 167 -23.99 3.79 -3.97
CA ASP A 167 -24.96 2.71 -3.78
C ASP A 167 -24.67 1.54 -4.72
N ARG A 168 -24.17 1.84 -5.94
CA ARG A 168 -23.74 0.84 -6.92
C ARG A 168 -22.54 0.04 -6.40
N LEU A 169 -21.54 0.71 -5.81
CA LEU A 169 -20.39 0.04 -5.19
C LEU A 169 -20.81 -0.77 -3.96
N ASP A 170 -21.66 -0.21 -3.10
CA ASP A 170 -22.13 -0.89 -1.89
C ASP A 170 -22.96 -2.14 -2.23
N ALA A 171 -23.80 -2.09 -3.27
CA ALA A 171 -24.52 -3.25 -3.79
C ALA A 171 -23.56 -4.34 -4.29
N PHE A 172 -22.50 -3.97 -5.02
CA PHE A 172 -21.48 -4.93 -5.46
C PHE A 172 -20.77 -5.58 -4.25
N ARG A 173 -20.37 -4.78 -3.25
CA ARG A 173 -19.70 -5.31 -2.04
C ARG A 173 -20.62 -6.20 -1.20
N ALA A 174 -21.91 -5.91 -1.17
CA ALA A 174 -22.93 -6.71 -0.49
C ALA A 174 -23.14 -8.07 -1.16
N SER A 175 -22.92 -8.18 -2.47
CA SER A 175 -23.00 -9.47 -3.19
C SER A 175 -21.91 -10.47 -2.77
N ILE A 176 -20.82 -10.01 -2.15
CA ILE A 176 -19.68 -10.85 -1.74
C ILE A 176 -19.90 -11.35 -0.31
N PRO A 177 -20.09 -12.66 -0.08
CA PRO A 177 -20.54 -13.17 1.22
C PRO A 177 -19.43 -13.28 2.27
N SER A 178 -18.22 -13.69 1.88
CA SER A 178 -17.14 -13.95 2.84
C SER A 178 -16.35 -12.67 3.17
N ALA A 179 -16.05 -12.46 4.45
CA ALA A 179 -15.27 -11.30 4.91
C ALA A 179 -13.87 -11.25 4.26
N THR A 180 -13.22 -12.41 4.09
CA THR A 180 -11.94 -12.51 3.39
C THR A 180 -12.06 -12.04 1.95
N SER A 181 -13.06 -12.53 1.20
CA SER A 181 -13.25 -12.14 -0.20
C SER A 181 -13.62 -10.67 -0.31
N ARG A 182 -14.45 -10.13 0.59
CA ARG A 182 -14.79 -8.70 0.58
C ARG A 182 -13.57 -7.82 0.81
N THR A 183 -12.79 -8.07 1.87
CA THR A 183 -11.55 -7.33 2.15
C THR A 183 -10.54 -7.46 1.01
N ASP A 184 -10.43 -8.64 0.41
CA ASP A 184 -9.53 -8.87 -0.70
C ASP A 184 -9.95 -8.11 -1.97
N ILE A 185 -11.25 -8.14 -2.30
CA ILE A 185 -11.79 -7.38 -3.43
C ILE A 185 -11.71 -5.88 -3.18
N ASP A 186 -12.00 -5.38 -1.99
CA ASP A 186 -11.84 -3.96 -1.64
C ASP A 186 -10.38 -3.50 -1.88
N ASN A 187 -9.39 -4.31 -1.46
CA ASN A 187 -7.98 -4.02 -1.74
C ASN A 187 -7.66 -4.03 -3.24
N VAL A 188 -8.26 -4.94 -4.02
CA VAL A 188 -8.08 -4.98 -5.47
C VAL A 188 -8.67 -3.71 -6.12
N LEU A 189 -9.90 -3.36 -5.78
CA LEU A 189 -10.58 -2.17 -6.28
C LEU A 189 -9.84 -0.88 -5.90
N LEU A 190 -9.34 -0.79 -4.66
CA LEU A 190 -8.56 0.36 -4.21
C LEU A 190 -7.27 0.51 -5.03
N ASN A 191 -6.55 -0.59 -5.27
CA ASN A 191 -5.35 -0.56 -6.12
C ASN A 191 -5.70 -0.15 -7.56
N ARG A 192 -6.81 -0.63 -8.12
CA ARG A 192 -7.27 -0.21 -9.46
C ARG A 192 -7.56 1.29 -9.51
N LEU A 193 -8.31 1.81 -8.54
CA LEU A 193 -8.63 3.23 -8.44
C LEU A 193 -7.36 4.08 -8.38
N ILE A 194 -6.42 3.72 -7.52
CA ILE A 194 -5.13 4.42 -7.38
C ILE A 194 -4.34 4.39 -8.70
N ILE A 195 -4.29 3.25 -9.37
CA ILE A 195 -3.58 3.10 -10.67
C ILE A 195 -4.27 3.91 -11.76
N ALA A 196 -5.59 3.89 -11.84
CA ALA A 196 -6.36 4.63 -12.83
C ALA A 196 -6.18 6.14 -12.63
N PHE A 197 -6.28 6.61 -11.38
CA PHE A 197 -6.00 7.99 -10.99
C PHE A 197 -4.56 8.40 -11.35
N ALA A 198 -3.57 7.55 -11.07
CA ALA A 198 -2.17 7.82 -11.39
C ALA A 198 -1.97 8.09 -12.89
N LYS A 199 -2.62 7.28 -13.75
CA LYS A 199 -2.54 7.44 -15.20
C LYS A 199 -3.21 8.73 -15.68
N GLU A 200 -4.42 9.00 -15.21
CA GLU A 200 -5.15 10.22 -15.58
C GLU A 200 -4.41 11.49 -15.13
N SER A 201 -3.78 11.44 -13.96
CA SER A 201 -2.98 12.53 -13.40
C SER A 201 -1.61 12.71 -14.07
N GLY A 202 -1.23 11.87 -15.04
CA GLY A 202 0.07 11.90 -15.70
C GLY A 202 1.24 11.50 -14.80
N CYS A 203 1.01 10.68 -13.77
CA CYS A 203 2.07 10.19 -12.89
C CYS A 203 2.86 9.07 -13.57
N GLU A 204 4.19 9.07 -13.44
CA GLU A 204 5.09 8.05 -14.00
C GLU A 204 5.29 6.85 -13.05
N GLY A 205 5.02 7.04 -11.76
CA GLY A 205 5.22 6.02 -10.74
C GLY A 205 4.39 6.23 -9.49
N ILE A 206 4.30 5.18 -8.68
CA ILE A 206 3.58 5.14 -7.41
C ILE A 206 4.54 4.76 -6.29
N LEU A 207 4.58 5.60 -5.25
CA LEU A 207 5.32 5.39 -4.02
C LEU A 207 4.38 4.77 -2.99
N TRP A 208 4.48 3.46 -2.79
CA TRP A 208 3.65 2.73 -1.84
C TRP A 208 4.24 2.83 -0.43
N GLY A 209 3.39 3.20 0.53
CA GLY A 209 3.74 3.28 1.96
C GLY A 209 3.85 1.92 2.66
N ASP A 210 3.96 0.79 1.94
CA ASP A 210 4.08 -0.52 2.57
C ASP A 210 5.47 -0.66 3.24
N SER A 211 5.46 -0.92 4.55
CA SER A 211 6.64 -1.28 5.34
C SER A 211 7.08 -2.73 5.09
N ASP A 212 8.25 -3.13 5.58
CA ASP A 212 8.70 -4.54 5.51
C ASP A 212 7.65 -5.50 6.09
N SER A 213 7.10 -5.16 7.27
CA SER A 213 6.06 -5.96 7.94
C SER A 213 4.81 -6.09 7.08
N ARG A 214 4.38 -4.99 6.42
CA ARG A 214 3.22 -4.98 5.53
C ARG A 214 3.49 -5.79 4.26
N LEU A 215 4.69 -5.68 3.67
CA LEU A 215 5.10 -6.44 2.49
C LEU A 215 5.19 -7.95 2.78
N ALA A 216 5.71 -8.34 3.93
CA ALA A 216 5.73 -9.72 4.37
C ALA A 216 4.30 -10.25 4.56
N SER A 217 3.41 -9.48 5.19
CA SER A 217 1.99 -9.85 5.37
C SER A 217 1.30 -10.05 4.03
N LYS A 218 1.40 -9.05 3.16
CA LYS A 218 0.83 -9.04 1.81
C LYS A 218 1.36 -10.21 0.97
N THR A 219 2.63 -10.58 1.15
CA THR A 219 3.23 -11.76 0.49
C THR A 219 2.54 -13.05 0.94
N LEU A 220 2.51 -13.32 2.25
CA LEU A 220 1.91 -14.54 2.78
C LEU A 220 0.41 -14.63 2.47
N ALA A 221 -0.31 -13.53 2.64
CA ALA A 221 -1.74 -13.44 2.31
C ALA A 221 -1.99 -13.71 0.83
N SER A 222 -1.19 -13.12 -0.06
CA SER A 222 -1.33 -13.32 -1.50
C SER A 222 -1.01 -14.76 -1.91
N VAL A 223 -0.02 -15.41 -1.31
CA VAL A 223 0.23 -16.85 -1.55
C VAL A 223 -0.96 -17.69 -1.09
N ALA A 224 -1.48 -17.46 0.12
CA ALA A 224 -2.63 -18.20 0.66
C ALA A 224 -3.90 -18.03 -0.19
N LYS A 225 -4.10 -16.82 -0.74
CA LYS A 225 -5.18 -16.50 -1.68
C LYS A 225 -4.93 -17.00 -3.11
N GLY A 226 -3.78 -17.59 -3.40
CA GLY A 226 -3.45 -18.15 -4.72
C GLY A 226 -2.99 -17.13 -5.76
N ARG A 227 -2.47 -15.98 -5.32
CA ARG A 227 -1.89 -14.91 -6.18
C ARG A 227 -0.36 -14.95 -6.26
N GLY A 228 0.25 -16.10 -5.93
CA GLY A 228 1.71 -16.29 -5.91
C GLY A 228 2.41 -15.89 -7.21
N SER A 229 1.78 -16.15 -8.37
CA SER A 229 2.32 -15.79 -9.68
C SER A 229 2.42 -14.28 -9.92
N SER A 230 1.61 -13.47 -9.23
CA SER A 230 1.52 -12.01 -9.41
C SER A 230 2.24 -11.19 -8.34
N LEU A 231 2.88 -11.86 -7.37
CA LEU A 231 3.49 -11.24 -6.20
C LEU A 231 4.52 -10.16 -6.54
N ILE A 232 5.34 -10.39 -7.58
CA ILE A 232 6.44 -9.49 -7.93
C ILE A 232 5.94 -8.06 -8.24
N TRP A 233 4.73 -7.90 -8.77
CA TRP A 233 4.16 -6.58 -9.06
C TRP A 233 3.42 -5.97 -7.87
N GLN A 234 3.27 -6.73 -6.78
CA GLN A 234 2.57 -6.29 -5.58
C GLN A 234 3.51 -5.90 -4.45
N VAL A 235 4.74 -6.45 -4.42
CA VAL A 235 5.69 -6.27 -3.31
C VAL A 235 7.11 -5.87 -3.72
N CYS A 236 7.46 -5.94 -5.01
CA CYS A 236 8.80 -5.57 -5.50
C CYS A 236 8.80 -4.24 -6.27
N ASP A 237 9.93 -3.52 -6.22
CA ASP A 237 10.12 -2.29 -7.01
C ASP A 237 10.24 -2.62 -8.49
N GLY A 238 9.64 -1.84 -9.37
CA GLY A 238 9.79 -2.01 -10.81
C GLY A 238 8.59 -1.59 -11.63
N MET A 239 8.73 -1.74 -12.95
CA MET A 239 7.64 -1.49 -13.88
C MET A 239 6.50 -2.49 -13.67
N SER A 240 5.33 -1.94 -13.38
CA SER A 240 4.08 -2.69 -13.27
C SER A 240 3.49 -3.01 -14.65
N PRO A 241 2.56 -3.97 -14.76
CA PRO A 241 1.87 -4.27 -16.01
C PRO A 241 1.02 -3.07 -16.50
N SER A 242 0.67 -2.15 -15.59
CA SER A 242 -0.05 -0.93 -15.92
C SER A 242 0.82 0.16 -16.51
N GLY A 243 2.14 -0.04 -16.64
CA GLY A 243 3.09 0.92 -17.22
C GLY A 243 3.59 1.97 -16.22
N LEU A 244 3.31 1.79 -14.93
CA LEU A 244 3.75 2.68 -13.86
C LEU A 244 4.93 2.05 -13.10
N GLN A 245 5.92 2.86 -12.71
CA GLN A 245 7.00 2.41 -11.84
C GLN A 245 6.48 2.31 -10.40
N PHE A 246 6.42 1.11 -9.83
CA PHE A 246 6.10 0.91 -8.42
C PHE A 246 7.37 0.96 -7.59
N THR A 247 7.34 1.68 -6.48
CA THR A 247 8.44 1.78 -5.52
C THR A 247 7.89 1.69 -4.11
N PHE A 248 8.61 1.00 -3.23
CA PHE A 248 8.25 0.81 -1.82
C PHE A 248 9.36 1.37 -0.94
N PRO A 249 9.37 2.69 -0.68
CA PRO A 249 10.50 3.34 -0.01
C PRO A 249 10.72 2.87 1.44
N LEU A 250 9.66 2.36 2.09
CA LEU A 250 9.67 1.86 3.46
C LEU A 250 10.02 0.37 3.58
N ARG A 251 10.40 -0.31 2.48
CA ARG A 251 10.66 -1.76 2.47
C ARG A 251 11.69 -2.24 3.51
N ASP A 252 12.62 -1.40 3.94
CA ASP A 252 13.67 -1.79 4.88
C ASP A 252 13.36 -1.42 6.35
N LEU A 253 12.13 -0.95 6.61
CA LEU A 253 11.63 -0.49 7.91
C LEU A 253 10.46 -1.35 8.39
N TYR A 254 10.49 -1.76 9.66
CA TYR A 254 9.38 -2.47 10.30
C TYR A 254 8.25 -1.50 10.66
N LYS A 255 7.02 -2.01 10.78
CA LYS A 255 5.89 -1.20 11.22
C LYS A 255 6.12 -0.58 12.61
N SER A 256 6.68 -1.34 13.55
CA SER A 256 7.01 -0.85 14.89
C SER A 256 8.05 0.28 14.86
N GLU A 257 9.04 0.20 13.97
CA GLU A 257 10.02 1.29 13.74
C GLU A 257 9.31 2.56 13.23
N LEU A 258 8.32 2.44 12.34
CA LEU A 258 7.57 3.59 11.84
C LEU A 258 6.63 4.19 12.90
N GLN A 259 6.04 3.36 13.75
CA GLN A 259 5.22 3.81 14.89
C GLN A 259 6.08 4.57 15.90
N GLN A 260 7.24 4.02 16.28
CA GLN A 260 8.23 4.72 17.12
C GLN A 260 8.64 6.05 16.49
N TYR A 261 8.99 6.07 15.20
CA TYR A 261 9.32 7.31 14.49
C TYR A 261 8.18 8.33 14.59
N SER A 262 6.94 7.92 14.35
CA SER A 262 5.79 8.84 14.43
C SER A 262 5.58 9.43 15.83
N GLY A 263 5.88 8.67 16.89
CA GLY A 263 5.83 9.15 18.27
C GLY A 263 6.89 10.21 18.60
N LEU A 264 7.98 10.26 17.83
CA LEU A 264 9.07 11.24 18.03
C LEU A 264 8.84 12.56 17.27
N ILE A 265 7.86 12.59 16.36
CA ILE A 265 7.57 13.71 15.45
C ILE A 265 6.17 14.24 15.77
N PRO A 266 6.06 15.30 16.60
CA PRO A 266 4.79 15.90 16.99
C PRO A 266 3.93 16.32 15.78
N GLU A 267 4.57 16.73 14.69
CA GLU A 267 3.93 17.20 13.46
C GLU A 267 3.06 16.12 12.81
N LEU A 268 3.30 14.84 13.09
CA LEU A 268 2.52 13.73 12.53
C LEU A 268 1.23 13.45 13.31
N GLN A 269 1.12 13.86 14.57
CA GLN A 269 0.02 13.44 15.45
C GLN A 269 -1.36 13.90 14.94
N ASP A 270 -1.48 15.13 14.43
CA ASP A 270 -2.77 15.64 13.92
C ASP A 270 -3.20 15.01 12.58
N ILE A 271 -2.31 14.27 11.93
CA ILE A 271 -2.58 13.63 10.63
C ILE A 271 -2.94 12.16 10.82
N LEU A 272 -2.44 11.51 11.87
CA LEU A 272 -2.60 10.07 12.05
C LEU A 272 -4.04 9.71 12.41
N ILE A 273 -4.53 8.60 11.83
CA ILE A 273 -5.67 7.89 12.38
C ILE A 273 -5.10 6.98 13.48
N PRO A 274 -5.57 7.09 14.74
CA PRO A 274 -5.20 6.17 15.80
C PRO A 274 -5.51 4.75 15.36
N GLU A 275 -4.51 3.87 15.39
CA GLU A 275 -4.76 2.45 15.14
C GLU A 275 -5.51 1.87 16.34
N GLU A 276 -6.70 1.33 16.11
CA GLU A 276 -7.34 0.48 17.12
C GLU A 276 -6.43 -0.72 17.37
N SER A 277 -6.17 -1.01 18.64
CA SER A 277 -5.38 -2.18 19.02
C SER A 277 -6.11 -3.43 18.52
N ILE A 278 -5.41 -4.28 17.75
CA ILE A 278 -5.94 -5.60 17.39
C ILE A 278 -6.13 -6.35 18.70
N SER A 279 -7.37 -6.45 19.17
CA SER A 279 -7.66 -7.15 20.41
C SER A 279 -7.33 -8.63 20.21
N ALA A 280 -6.49 -9.16 21.10
CA ALA A 280 -6.08 -10.57 21.09
C ALA A 280 -7.27 -11.52 21.29
N ASP A 281 -8.42 -11.00 21.73
CA ASP A 281 -9.67 -11.72 21.97
C ASP A 281 -10.55 -11.88 20.72
N MET A 282 -10.17 -11.29 19.58
CA MET A 282 -10.89 -11.55 18.33
C MET A 282 -10.62 -12.98 17.86
N SER A 283 -11.68 -13.77 17.77
CA SER A 283 -11.60 -15.12 17.21
C SER A 283 -11.05 -15.05 15.80
N ALA A 284 -9.98 -15.80 15.53
CA ALA A 284 -9.38 -15.94 14.19
C ALA A 284 -10.40 -16.33 13.10
N ARG A 285 -11.56 -16.87 13.48
CA ARG A 285 -12.66 -17.23 12.57
C ARG A 285 -13.34 -16.02 11.93
N ASN A 286 -13.30 -14.85 12.57
CA ASN A 286 -13.94 -13.63 12.07
C ASN A 286 -12.96 -12.71 11.34
N MET A 287 -11.68 -13.08 11.27
CA MET A 287 -10.65 -12.28 10.61
C MET A 287 -10.53 -12.65 9.13
N SER A 288 -10.28 -11.64 8.30
CA SER A 288 -9.80 -11.88 6.95
C SER A 288 -8.39 -12.49 6.96
N ILE A 289 -8.01 -13.18 5.87
CA ILE A 289 -6.63 -13.69 5.72
C ILE A 289 -5.61 -12.56 5.86
N ASP A 290 -5.89 -11.37 5.32
CA ASP A 290 -4.97 -10.23 5.40
C ASP A 290 -4.78 -9.74 6.85
N GLU A 291 -5.85 -9.67 7.65
CA GLU A 291 -5.77 -9.32 9.08
C GLU A 291 -5.03 -10.39 9.87
N LEU A 292 -5.32 -11.67 9.61
CA LEU A 292 -4.69 -12.80 10.30
C LEU A 292 -3.18 -12.83 10.02
N MET A 293 -2.76 -12.60 8.76
CA MET A 293 -1.35 -12.51 8.39
C MET A 293 -0.68 -11.28 9.02
N MET A 294 -1.36 -10.14 9.10
CA MET A 294 -0.83 -8.95 9.75
C MET A 294 -0.62 -9.17 11.24
N GLN A 295 -1.60 -9.74 11.93
CA GLN A 295 -1.51 -10.07 13.36
C GLN A 295 -0.42 -11.11 13.63
N TYR A 296 -0.28 -12.12 12.78
CA TYR A 296 0.81 -13.11 12.88
C TYR A 296 2.19 -12.43 12.83
N ILE A 297 2.39 -11.49 11.90
CA ILE A 297 3.67 -10.79 11.75
C ILE A 297 3.95 -9.85 12.92
N GLN A 298 2.93 -9.15 13.42
CA GLN A 298 3.10 -8.26 14.56
C GLN A 298 3.37 -9.03 15.87
N THR A 299 2.73 -10.18 16.08
CA THR A 299 2.83 -10.92 17.35
C THR A 299 3.94 -11.97 17.36
N GLN A 300 4.19 -12.63 16.23
CA GLN A 300 5.18 -13.71 16.11
C GLN A 300 6.39 -13.32 15.25
N GLY A 301 6.23 -12.40 14.31
CA GLY A 301 7.31 -11.95 13.44
C GLY A 301 8.45 -11.25 14.18
N GLU A 302 8.16 -10.57 15.30
CA GLU A 302 9.18 -9.94 16.16
C GLU A 302 10.14 -10.97 16.80
N LYS A 303 9.67 -12.19 17.05
CA LYS A 303 10.49 -13.29 17.58
C LYS A 303 11.45 -13.84 16.52
N TYR A 304 11.14 -13.65 15.24
CA TYR A 304 11.92 -14.17 14.13
C TYR A 304 12.13 -13.14 13.00
N PRO A 305 12.87 -12.04 13.25
CA PRO A 305 13.04 -10.97 12.27
C PRO A 305 13.67 -11.45 10.95
N GLY A 306 14.54 -12.47 11.02
CA GLY A 306 15.15 -13.08 9.84
C GLY A 306 14.16 -13.77 8.90
N ILE A 307 13.05 -14.32 9.42
CA ILE A 307 12.03 -14.98 8.60
C ILE A 307 11.29 -13.94 7.76
N MET A 308 10.89 -12.82 8.36
CA MET A 308 10.14 -11.76 7.66
C MET A 308 10.96 -11.16 6.53
N ALA A 309 12.23 -10.84 6.79
CA ALA A 309 13.16 -10.35 5.77
C ALA A 309 13.35 -11.38 4.64
N ASN A 310 13.37 -12.68 4.94
CA ASN A 310 13.53 -13.73 3.94
C ASN A 310 12.28 -13.93 3.08
N VAL A 311 11.07 -13.71 3.61
CA VAL A 311 9.82 -13.79 2.83
C VAL A 311 9.86 -12.79 1.67
N VAL A 312 10.10 -11.50 1.96
CA VAL A 312 10.13 -10.44 0.93
C VAL A 312 11.32 -10.61 -0.03
N ARG A 313 12.49 -11.03 0.47
CA ARG A 313 13.67 -11.31 -0.37
C ARG A 313 13.44 -12.49 -1.31
N THR A 314 12.70 -13.51 -0.89
CA THR A 314 12.41 -14.68 -1.72
C THR A 314 11.57 -14.27 -2.93
N VAL A 315 10.57 -13.41 -2.75
CA VAL A 315 9.77 -12.89 -3.87
C VAL A 315 10.63 -12.09 -4.85
N THR A 316 11.61 -11.34 -4.35
CA THR A 316 12.52 -10.54 -5.20
C THR A 316 13.40 -11.43 -6.11
N LYS A 317 13.63 -12.69 -5.73
CA LYS A 317 14.36 -13.67 -6.56
C LYS A 317 13.50 -14.33 -7.63
N LEU A 318 12.17 -14.16 -7.58
CA LEU A 318 11.29 -14.71 -8.61
C LEU A 318 11.54 -13.99 -9.93
N GLN A 319 11.62 -14.77 -11.01
CA GLN A 319 11.80 -14.22 -12.35
C GLN A 319 10.60 -13.34 -12.70
N ARG A 320 10.88 -12.17 -13.28
CA ARG A 320 9.84 -11.32 -13.87
C ARG A 320 9.52 -11.81 -15.26
N PRO A 321 8.30 -12.30 -15.53
CA PRO A 321 7.88 -12.57 -16.89
C PRO A 321 8.02 -11.30 -17.72
N SER A 322 8.51 -11.42 -18.95
CA SER A 322 8.52 -10.32 -19.90
C SER A 322 7.10 -9.84 -20.11
N ILE A 323 6.84 -8.55 -19.86
CA ILE A 323 5.53 -7.94 -20.10
C ILE A 323 5.40 -7.75 -21.61
N SER A 324 4.92 -8.77 -22.31
CA SER A 324 4.58 -8.68 -23.72
C SER A 324 3.13 -8.19 -23.86
N GLY A 325 2.86 -7.31 -24.83
CA GLY A 325 1.51 -6.76 -25.07
C GLY A 325 0.43 -7.80 -25.37
N ALA A 326 0.81 -9.04 -25.66
CA ALA A 326 -0.07 -10.16 -25.98
C ALA A 326 -0.50 -11.03 -24.78
N GLN A 327 -0.02 -10.75 -23.55
CA GLN A 327 -0.39 -11.55 -22.38
C GLN A 327 -1.78 -11.15 -21.85
N SER A 328 -2.63 -12.15 -21.65
CA SER A 328 -3.92 -11.98 -21.01
C SER A 328 -3.76 -11.52 -19.55
N ARG A 329 -4.55 -10.53 -19.16
CA ARG A 329 -4.55 -9.95 -17.81
C ARG A 329 -5.85 -10.31 -17.12
N CYS A 330 -5.78 -10.47 -15.81
CA CYS A 330 -6.97 -10.61 -14.99
C CYS A 330 -7.85 -9.35 -15.13
N ALA A 331 -9.10 -9.51 -15.56
CA ALA A 331 -10.05 -8.40 -15.71
C ALA A 331 -10.23 -7.62 -14.41
N LEU A 332 -10.16 -8.30 -13.25
CA LEU A 332 -10.33 -7.69 -11.93
C LEU A 332 -9.06 -7.08 -11.34
N CYS A 333 -7.95 -7.80 -11.20
CA CYS A 333 -6.75 -7.22 -10.56
C CYS A 333 -5.70 -6.68 -11.54
N GLY A 334 -5.90 -6.82 -12.85
CA GLY A 334 -4.99 -6.33 -13.89
C GLY A 334 -3.63 -7.04 -13.94
N THR A 335 -3.41 -8.06 -13.11
CA THR A 335 -2.17 -8.83 -13.09
C THR A 335 -2.07 -9.75 -14.28
N VAL A 336 -0.83 -10.00 -14.73
CA VAL A 336 -0.53 -10.94 -15.82
C VAL A 336 -0.87 -12.34 -15.35
N ASP A 337 -1.65 -13.07 -16.14
CA ASP A 337 -1.88 -14.48 -15.86
C ASP A 337 -0.73 -15.32 -16.44
N VAL A 338 0.12 -15.84 -15.56
CA VAL A 338 1.33 -16.58 -15.93
C VAL A 338 1.02 -18.07 -16.20
N ARG A 339 -0.20 -18.54 -15.89
CA ARG A 339 -0.62 -19.92 -16.18
C ARG A 339 -2.07 -19.96 -16.62
N GLY A 340 -2.32 -20.44 -17.84
CA GLY A 340 -3.64 -20.87 -18.30
C GLY A 340 -4.16 -22.09 -17.53
N SER A 341 -4.38 -21.96 -16.22
CA SER A 341 -4.84 -23.02 -15.32
C SER A 341 -5.49 -22.32 -14.12
N SER A 342 -6.80 -22.33 -13.90
CA SER A 342 -7.85 -23.23 -14.35
C SER A 342 -9.19 -22.60 -13.99
N ALA A 343 -9.93 -22.12 -14.98
CA ALA A 343 -11.38 -21.93 -14.96
C ALA A 343 -11.81 -21.57 -16.39
N GLN A 344 -12.31 -22.57 -17.12
CA GLN A 344 -13.15 -22.39 -18.30
C GLN A 344 -12.66 -21.34 -19.32
N ALA A 345 -11.62 -21.69 -20.08
CA ALA A 345 -11.68 -21.39 -21.51
C ALA A 345 -12.72 -22.34 -22.14
N SER A 346 -14.00 -22.18 -21.75
CA SER A 346 -15.06 -22.49 -22.70
C SER A 346 -14.88 -21.52 -23.86
N GLU A 347 -15.27 -21.94 -25.06
CA GLU A 347 -15.17 -21.17 -26.31
C GLU A 347 -16.08 -19.92 -26.32
N GLY A 348 -16.04 -19.10 -25.27
CA GLY A 348 -16.83 -17.91 -25.05
C GLY A 348 -15.96 -16.70 -24.72
N ARG A 349 -16.32 -15.54 -25.28
CA ARG A 349 -15.68 -14.23 -25.10
C ARG A 349 -15.88 -13.63 -23.69
N GLY A 350 -15.63 -14.39 -22.62
CA GLY A 350 -15.76 -13.91 -21.23
C GLY A 350 -14.46 -13.33 -20.68
N ALA A 351 -14.54 -12.41 -19.71
CA ALA A 351 -13.37 -11.93 -18.98
C ALA A 351 -12.57 -13.06 -18.30
N LEU A 352 -11.25 -12.97 -18.44
CA LEU A 352 -10.32 -13.84 -17.76
C LEU A 352 -10.08 -13.34 -16.33
N PHE A 353 -10.25 -14.21 -15.33
CA PHE A 353 -9.87 -13.93 -13.94
C PHE A 353 -8.70 -14.81 -13.52
N CYS A 354 -7.69 -14.23 -12.86
CA CYS A 354 -6.61 -15.03 -12.28
C CYS A 354 -7.16 -15.93 -11.16
N TYR A 355 -6.45 -17.02 -10.87
CA TYR A 355 -6.85 -18.01 -9.87
C TYR A 355 -7.30 -17.39 -8.53
N GLY A 356 -6.57 -16.41 -8.00
CA GLY A 356 -6.95 -15.76 -6.74
C GLY A 356 -8.27 -14.99 -6.83
N CYS A 357 -8.52 -14.25 -7.92
CA CYS A 357 -9.80 -13.56 -8.12
C CYS A 357 -10.94 -14.56 -8.38
N ALA A 358 -10.68 -15.63 -9.16
CA ALA A 358 -11.67 -16.67 -9.41
C ALA A 358 -12.12 -17.38 -8.12
N ARG A 359 -11.21 -17.60 -7.17
CA ARG A 359 -11.56 -18.16 -5.85
C ARG A 359 -12.45 -17.24 -5.03
N SER A 360 -12.17 -15.94 -5.02
CA SER A 360 -13.04 -14.96 -4.35
C SER A 360 -14.44 -14.93 -4.95
N LYS A 361 -14.57 -15.22 -6.25
CA LYS A 361 -15.86 -15.39 -6.94
C LYS A 361 -16.55 -16.70 -6.56
N SER A 362 -15.86 -17.83 -6.45
CA SER A 362 -16.48 -19.12 -6.11
C SER A 362 -17.11 -19.15 -4.71
N ASP A 363 -16.69 -18.27 -3.80
CA ASP A 363 -17.36 -18.06 -2.51
C ASP A 363 -18.79 -17.52 -2.67
N MET A 364 -19.11 -16.88 -3.80
CA MET A 364 -20.42 -16.28 -4.09
C MET A 364 -21.44 -17.33 -4.58
N SER A 365 -20.99 -18.44 -5.16
CA SER A 365 -21.85 -19.55 -5.56
C SER A 365 -22.08 -20.49 -4.36
N PRO A 366 -23.34 -20.74 -3.94
CA PRO A 366 -23.61 -21.72 -2.91
C PRO A 366 -23.09 -23.07 -3.37
N VAL A 367 -22.28 -23.73 -2.54
CA VAL A 367 -21.90 -25.12 -2.74
C VAL A 367 -23.20 -25.92 -2.65
N THR A 368 -23.84 -26.21 -3.79
CA THR A 368 -24.82 -27.29 -3.88
C THR A 368 -24.09 -28.57 -3.56
N ARG A 369 -24.18 -29.00 -2.30
CA ARG A 369 -23.82 -30.35 -1.86
C ARG A 369 -24.90 -31.33 -2.25
#